data_AF-A0A1V6FYP2-F1
#
_entry.id   AF-A0A1V6FYP2-F1
#
_cell.length_a   1.000
_cell.length_b   1.000
_cell.length_c   1.000
_cell.angle_alpha   90.00
_cell.angle_beta   90.00
_cell.angle_gamma   90.00
#
_symmetry.space_group_name_H-M   'P 1'
#
loop_
_entity.id
_entity.type
_entity.pdbx_description
1 polymer ?
#
loop_
_entity_poly.entity_id
_entity_poly.type
_entity_poly.pdbx_seq_one_letter_code
_entity_poly.pdbx_strand_id
1 'polypeptide(L)'
;MPILSMKDYQPSPQLQKVIGERYAMEKKIIVLENSARTIKLVLAEPSTQIMEELQKAIPTGKTMEYYLASYGEIDEGLRRVADPFSFTQYR
;
A
#
# COMPACT_ATOMS: atom_id res chain seq x y z
N MET A 1 7.47 3.12 -13.87
CA MET A 1 6.38 2.57 -13.04
C MET A 1 5.06 3.10 -13.58
N PRO A 2 4.04 2.25 -13.78
CA PRO A 2 2.71 2.70 -14.19
C PRO A 2 2.05 3.57 -13.10
N ILE A 3 1.28 4.56 -13.54
CA ILE A 3 0.47 5.42 -12.66
C ILE A 3 -0.95 4.85 -12.61
N LEU A 4 -1.54 4.77 -11.42
CA LEU A 4 -2.92 4.36 -11.20
C LEU A 4 -3.66 5.39 -10.35
N SER A 5 -4.99 5.42 -10.51
CA SER A 5 -5.88 6.18 -9.62
C SER A 5 -6.39 5.27 -8.51
N MET A 6 -6.48 5.79 -7.29
CA MET A 6 -6.98 5.05 -6.12
C MET A 6 -8.42 5.39 -5.76
N LYS A 7 -9.10 6.23 -6.56
CA LYS A 7 -10.44 6.75 -6.24
C LYS A 7 -11.46 5.66 -5.91
N ASP A 8 -11.43 4.55 -6.65
CA ASP A 8 -12.34 3.43 -6.48
C ASP A 8 -11.71 2.24 -5.73
N TYR A 9 -10.48 2.40 -5.23
CA TYR A 9 -9.79 1.38 -4.48
C TYR A 9 -9.95 1.63 -2.98
N GLN A 10 -10.43 0.62 -2.25
CA GLN A 10 -10.50 0.65 -0.80
C GLN A 10 -9.41 -0.28 -0.23
N PRO A 11 -8.34 0.28 0.38
CA PRO A 11 -7.29 -0.56 0.92
C PRO A 11 -7.80 -1.44 2.07
N SER A 12 -7.46 -2.73 2.03
CA SER A 12 -7.80 -3.65 3.11
C SER A 12 -6.82 -3.50 4.28
N PRO A 13 -7.30 -3.34 5.53
CA PRO A 13 -6.44 -3.33 6.72
C PRO A 13 -5.58 -4.59 6.85
N GLN A 14 -6.11 -5.74 6.44
CA GLN A 14 -5.39 -7.02 6.49
C GLN A 14 -4.19 -7.02 5.52
N LEU A 15 -4.34 -6.41 4.34
CA LEU A 15 -3.25 -6.27 3.37
C LEU A 15 -2.18 -5.27 3.86
N GLN A 16 -2.57 -4.20 4.54
CA GLN A 16 -1.60 -3.18 4.99
C GLN A 16 -0.68 -3.70 6.11
N LYS A 17 -1.10 -4.74 6.85
CA LYS A 17 -0.25 -5.41 7.87
C LYS A 17 0.97 -6.12 7.28
N VAL A 18 0.99 -6.41 5.98
CA VAL A 18 2.08 -7.12 5.31
C VAL A 18 3.41 -6.35 5.41
N ILE A 19 3.36 -5.03 5.32
CA ILE A 19 4.55 -4.15 5.41
C ILE A 19 4.62 -3.37 6.74
N GLY A 20 3.62 -3.56 7.61
CA GLY A 20 3.45 -2.82 8.86
C GLY A 20 2.73 -1.47 8.65
N GLU A 21 1.64 -1.26 9.39
CA GLU A 21 0.76 -0.09 9.22
C GLU A 21 1.48 1.25 9.42
N ARG A 22 2.35 1.35 10.43
CA ARG A 22 3.14 2.56 10.69
C ARG A 22 4.12 2.87 9.54
N TYR A 23 4.81 1.85 9.06
CA TYR A 23 5.75 2.01 7.94
C TYR A 23 5.02 2.40 6.65
N ALA A 24 3.89 1.75 6.36
CA ALA A 24 3.01 2.10 5.25
C ALA A 24 2.56 3.57 5.31
N MET A 25 2.19 4.06 6.49
CA MET A 25 1.73 5.43 6.70
C MET A 25 2.85 6.48 6.58
N GLU A 26 4.02 6.20 7.17
CA GLU A 26 5.18 7.09 7.12
C GLU A 26 5.77 7.19 5.71
N LYS A 27 5.82 6.06 4.99
CA LYS A 27 6.41 5.96 3.66
C LYS A 27 5.41 6.13 2.52
N LYS A 28 4.13 6.35 2.84
CA LYS A 28 3.03 6.52 1.86
C LYS A 28 2.97 5.38 0.86
N ILE A 29 2.80 4.18 1.41
CA ILE A 29 2.73 2.92 0.68
C ILE A 29 1.37 2.29 0.95
N ILE A 30 0.71 1.81 -0.11
CA ILE A 30 -0.46 0.95 0.03
C ILE A 30 -0.17 -0.39 -0.64
N VAL A 31 -0.48 -1.48 0.06
CA VAL A 31 -0.49 -2.83 -0.49
C VAL A 31 -1.78 -3.03 -1.26
N LEU A 32 -1.66 -3.29 -2.57
CA LEU A 32 -2.76 -3.57 -3.49
C LEU A 32 -3.10 -5.06 -3.53
N GLU A 33 -2.08 -5.90 -3.49
CA GLU A 33 -2.22 -7.36 -3.58
C GLU A 33 -1.07 -8.02 -2.81
N ASN A 34 -1.38 -9.13 -2.12
CA ASN A 34 -0.38 -10.03 -1.57
C ASN A 34 -0.78 -11.48 -1.91
N SER A 35 -0.31 -11.99 -3.04
CA SER A 35 -0.52 -13.36 -3.46
C SER A 35 0.69 -14.25 -3.10
N ALA A 36 0.61 -15.55 -3.44
CA ALA A 36 1.71 -16.48 -3.18
C ALA A 36 2.98 -16.15 -3.98
N ARG A 37 2.85 -15.45 -5.12
CA ARG A 37 3.97 -15.14 -6.03
C ARG A 37 4.28 -13.65 -6.13
N THR A 38 3.32 -12.77 -5.86
CA THR A 38 3.48 -11.34 -6.12
C THR A 38 2.97 -10.49 -4.97
N ILE A 39 3.68 -9.41 -4.69
CA ILE A 39 3.19 -8.30 -3.86
C ILE A 39 3.11 -7.06 -4.76
N LYS A 40 1.92 -6.48 -4.88
CA LYS A 40 1.70 -5.23 -5.62
C LYS A 40 1.60 -4.09 -4.64
N LEU A 41 2.42 -3.07 -4.85
CA LEU A 41 2.46 -1.87 -4.01
C LEU A 41 2.23 -0.62 -4.85
N VAL A 42 1.55 0.35 -4.27
CA VAL A 42 1.49 1.71 -4.80
C VAL A 42 2.22 2.67 -3.86
N LEU A 43 3.01 3.56 -4.45
CA LEU A 43 3.84 4.55 -3.77
C LEU A 43 3.42 5.95 -4.21
N ALA A 44 3.49 6.92 -3.30
CA ALA A 44 3.31 8.32 -3.66
C ALA A 44 4.51 8.83 -4.45
N GLU A 45 5.71 8.40 -4.07
CA GLU A 45 6.97 8.75 -4.69
C GLU A 45 7.90 7.53 -4.75
N PRO A 46 8.59 7.29 -5.88
CA PRO A 46 9.58 6.24 -5.97
C PRO A 46 10.85 6.64 -5.21
N SER A 47 11.29 5.81 -4.26
CA SER A 47 12.55 5.98 -3.54
C SER A 47 13.34 4.67 -3.60
N THR A 48 14.58 4.74 -4.11
CA THR A 48 15.48 3.58 -4.18
C THR A 48 15.70 2.96 -2.82
N GLN A 49 15.87 3.79 -1.78
CA GLN A 49 16.02 3.33 -0.40
C GLN A 49 14.80 2.50 0.05
N ILE A 50 13.59 3.01 -0.16
CA ILE A 50 12.35 2.31 0.22
C ILE A 50 12.22 0.99 -0.55
N MET A 51 12.51 1.00 -1.85
CA MET A 51 12.44 -0.19 -2.69
C MET A 51 13.44 -1.27 -2.24
N GLU A 52 14.67 -0.89 -1.90
CA GLU A 52 15.66 -1.82 -1.37
C GLU A 52 15.27 -2.39 0.00
N GLU A 53 14.73 -1.55 0.89
CA GLU A 53 14.21 -1.97 2.20
C GLU A 53 13.08 -3.00 2.03
N LEU A 54 12.10 -2.71 1.16
CA LEU A 54 10.99 -3.61 0.88
C LEU A 54 11.45 -4.91 0.23
N GLN A 55 12.40 -4.84 -0.71
CA GLN A 55 12.93 -6.03 -1.38
C GLN A 55 13.64 -6.97 -0.40
N LYS A 56 14.34 -6.43 0.60
CA LYS A 56 14.98 -7.22 1.67
C LYS A 56 13.97 -7.89 2.60
N ALA A 57 12.77 -7.32 2.75
CA ALA A 57 11.72 -7.85 3.61
C ALA A 57 10.91 -9.00 2.96
N ILE A 58 11.13 -9.27 1.67
CA ILE A 58 10.27 -10.20 0.93
C ILE A 58 10.72 -11.66 1.02
N PRO A 59 9.75 -12.59 1.19
CA PRO A 59 10.04 -14.02 1.11
C PRO A 59 10.65 -14.42 -0.23
N THR A 60 11.66 -15.30 -0.19
CA THR A 60 12.31 -15.84 -1.39
C THR A 60 11.28 -16.43 -2.35
N GLY A 61 11.37 -16.07 -3.63
CA GLY A 61 10.46 -16.55 -4.68
C GLY A 61 9.21 -15.70 -4.90
N LYS A 62 8.99 -14.64 -4.11
CA LYS A 62 8.00 -13.61 -4.41
C LYS A 62 8.61 -12.43 -5.17
N THR A 63 7.83 -11.82 -6.04
CA THR A 63 8.21 -10.62 -6.81
C THR A 63 7.44 -9.39 -6.34
N MET A 64 8.05 -8.21 -6.47
CA MET A 64 7.39 -6.93 -6.24
C MET A 64 6.99 -6.26 -7.53
N GLU A 65 5.79 -5.72 -7.56
CA GLU A 65 5.35 -4.78 -8.58
C GLU A 65 5.07 -3.43 -7.95
N TYR A 66 5.61 -2.39 -8.56
CA TYR A 66 5.51 -1.02 -8.07
C TYR A 66 4.67 -0.17 -9.01
N TYR A 67 3.70 0.52 -8.41
CA TYR A 67 2.82 1.46 -9.06
C TYR A 67 2.95 2.83 -8.38
N LEU A 68 2.53 3.88 -9.08
CA LEU A 68 2.49 5.24 -8.55
C LEU A 68 1.06 5.74 -8.46
N ALA A 69 0.73 6.47 -7.40
CA ALA A 69 -0.52 7.22 -7.29
C ALA A 69 -0.26 8.57 -6.62
N SER A 70 -1.22 9.48 -6.69
CA SER A 70 -1.06 10.79 -6.09
C SER A 70 -0.99 10.69 -4.55
N TYR A 71 -0.24 11.62 -3.94
CA TYR A 71 -0.12 11.67 -2.48
C TYR A 71 -1.49 11.78 -1.79
N GLY A 72 -2.39 12.61 -2.33
CA GLY A 72 -3.73 12.80 -1.77
C GLY A 72 -4.56 11.52 -1.76
N GLU A 73 -4.52 10.76 -2.86
CA GLU A 73 -5.20 9.48 -3.00
C GLU A 73 -4.66 8.42 -2.02
N ILE A 74 -3.33 8.36 -1.85
CA ILE A 74 -2.70 7.43 -0.90
C ILE A 74 -3.00 7.82 0.54
N ASP A 75 -2.91 9.11 0.87
CA ASP A 75 -3.18 9.60 2.22
C ASP A 75 -4.64 9.36 2.62
N GLU A 76 -5.58 9.61 1.72
CA GLU A 76 -7.00 9.30 1.93
C GLU A 76 -7.22 7.78 2.16
N GLY A 77 -6.61 6.93 1.34
CA GLY A 77 -6.68 5.48 1.49
C GLY A 77 -6.15 5.00 2.85
N LEU A 78 -4.99 5.51 3.28
CA LEU A 78 -4.37 5.15 4.56
C LEU A 78 -5.18 5.64 5.77
N ARG A 79 -5.76 6.85 5.70
CA ARG A 79 -6.65 7.35 6.77
C ARG A 79 -7.88 6.47 6.95
N ARG A 80 -8.49 6.00 5.85
CA ARG A 80 -9.63 5.07 5.92
C ARG A 80 -9.24 3.74 6.59
N VAL A 81 -8.05 3.21 6.30
CA VAL A 81 -7.55 2.00 6.97
C VAL A 81 -7.35 2.21 8.47
N ALA A 82 -6.82 3.37 8.87
CA ALA A 82 -6.53 3.70 10.26
C ALA A 82 -7.79 4.03 11.08
N ASP A 83 -8.87 4.43 10.43
CA ASP A 83 -10.14 4.76 11.09
C ASP A 83 -10.96 3.48 11.36
N PRO A 84 -11.14 3.08 12.64
CA PRO A 84 -11.92 1.90 13.00
C PRO A 84 -13.43 2.05 12.71
N PHE A 85 -13.92 3.28 12.45
CA PHE A 85 -15.32 3.58 12.11
C PHE A 85 -15.54 3.81 10.62
N SER A 86 -14.51 3.74 9.78
CA SER A 86 -14.61 3.95 8.33
C SER A 86 -15.55 2.97 7.62
N PHE A 87 -15.79 1.80 8.22
CA PHE A 87 -16.74 0.79 7.71
C PHE A 87 -18.16 0.95 8.25
N THR A 88 -18.39 1.82 9.24
CA THR A 88 -19.74 2.13 9.72
C THR A 88 -20.42 3.15 8.81
N GLN A 89 -20.83 2.69 7.62
CA GLN A 89 -21.95 3.32 6.93
C GLN A 89 -23.23 2.96 7.69
N TYR A 90 -23.47 3.59 8.85
CA TYR A 90 -24.82 3.69 9.36
C TYR A 90 -25.57 4.65 8.43
N ARG A 91 -26.39 4.07 7.56
CA ARG A 91 -27.44 4.76 6.82
C ARG A 91 -28.77 4.58 7.55
#